data_AF-A0AAX2UZ62-F1
#
_entry.id   AF-A0AAX2UZ62-F1
#
_cell.length_a   1.000
_cell.length_b   1.000
_cell.length_c   1.000
_cell.angle_alpha   90.00
_cell.angle_beta   90.00
_cell.angle_gamma   90.00
#
_symmetry.space_group_name_H-M   'P 1'
#
loop_
_entity.id
_entity.type
_entity.pdbx_description
1 polymer ?
#
loop_
_entity_poly.entity_id
_entity_poly.type
_entity_poly.pdbx_seq_one_letter_code
_entity_poly.pdbx_strand_id
1 'polypeptide(L)'
;GSLGEALSQAERIGYPVMLKSTAGGGGIGLSRCENEAELTAAFDSVQRMGEHFFSDGGAFIERYVENARHVEVQIFGDGAGRVLAL
;
A
#
# COMPACT_ATOMS: atom_id res chain seq x y z
N GLY A 1 5.31 -1.10 11.08
CA GLY A 1 5.26 -2.52 11.46
C GLY A 1 6.58 -3.17 11.11
N SER A 2 6.87 -4.33 11.68
CA SER A 2 8.05 -5.13 11.33
C SER A 2 7.78 -6.09 10.16
N LEU A 3 8.83 -6.65 9.56
CA LEU A 3 8.70 -7.71 8.56
C LEU A 3 7.90 -8.91 9.13
N GLY A 4 8.18 -9.33 10.36
CA GLY A 4 7.47 -10.46 10.99
C GLY A 4 5.96 -10.22 11.12
N GLU A 5 5.55 -9.00 11.45
CA GLU A 5 4.13 -8.63 11.46
C GLU A 5 3.54 -8.68 10.05
N ALA A 6 4.27 -8.21 9.03
CA ALA A 6 3.82 -8.27 7.64
C ALA A 6 3.64 -9.72 7.16
N LEU A 7 4.58 -10.63 7.47
CA LEU A 7 4.46 -12.05 7.11
C LEU A 7 3.24 -12.69 7.77
N SER A 8 3.07 -12.48 9.09
CA SER A 8 1.92 -12.99 9.84
C SER A 8 0.58 -12.47 9.28
N GLN A 9 0.52 -11.19 8.92
CA GLN A 9 -0.69 -10.64 8.29
C GLN A 9 -0.88 -11.14 6.86
N ALA A 10 0.17 -11.36 6.10
CA ALA A 10 0.08 -11.88 4.74
C ALA A 10 -0.45 -13.31 4.70
N GLU A 11 -0.05 -14.17 5.66
CA GLU A 11 -0.65 -15.50 5.84
C GLU A 11 -2.15 -15.42 6.13
N ARG A 12 -2.56 -14.46 6.97
CA ARG A 12 -3.97 -14.27 7.34
C ARG A 12 -4.82 -13.69 6.19
N ILE A 13 -4.25 -12.79 5.40
CA ILE A 13 -4.92 -12.13 4.25
C ILE A 13 -4.96 -13.08 3.04
N GLY A 14 -3.92 -13.90 2.88
CA GLY A 14 -3.68 -14.77 1.73
C GLY A 14 -2.97 -14.05 0.59
N TYR A 15 -2.00 -14.74 -0.02
CA TYR A 15 -1.26 -14.27 -1.18
C TYR A 15 -2.07 -14.37 -2.50
N PRO A 16 -1.73 -13.58 -3.54
CA PRO A 16 -0.76 -12.48 -3.53
C PRO A 16 -1.20 -11.27 -2.69
N VAL A 17 -0.22 -10.59 -2.10
CA VAL A 17 -0.42 -9.31 -1.38
C VAL A 17 0.27 -8.18 -2.13
N MET A 18 -0.21 -6.96 -1.93
CA MET A 18 0.45 -5.75 -2.39
C MET A 18 1.09 -5.07 -1.17
N LEU A 19 2.41 -4.95 -1.18
CA LEU A 19 3.19 -4.17 -0.22
C LEU A 19 3.26 -2.72 -0.71
N LYS A 20 2.96 -1.77 0.18
CA LYS A 20 2.95 -0.34 -0.12
C LYS A 20 3.62 0.46 0.99
N SER A 21 4.30 1.56 0.65
CA SER A 21 4.71 2.56 1.63
C SER A 21 3.49 3.30 2.19
N THR A 22 3.54 3.68 3.47
CA THR A 22 2.46 4.43 4.13
C THR A 22 2.35 5.84 3.54
N ALA A 23 3.49 6.49 3.33
CA ALA A 23 3.57 7.74 2.59
C ALA A 23 3.93 7.44 1.13
N GLY A 24 3.15 7.97 0.20
CA GLY A 24 3.38 7.74 -1.21
C GLY A 24 2.30 8.27 -2.14
N GLY A 25 2.63 8.31 -3.42
CA GLY A 25 1.76 8.70 -4.52
C GLY A 25 2.46 8.47 -5.86
N GLY A 26 1.70 8.26 -6.94
CA GLY A 26 2.26 8.17 -8.31
C GLY A 26 2.96 6.85 -8.65
N GLY A 27 2.70 5.75 -7.92
CA GLY A 27 3.26 4.44 -8.27
C GLY A 27 4.58 4.07 -7.57
N ILE A 28 5.13 4.96 -6.75
CA ILE A 28 6.40 4.75 -6.04
C ILE A 28 6.11 4.02 -4.71
N GLY A 29 6.99 3.10 -4.32
CA GLY A 29 6.87 2.44 -3.01
C GLY A 29 5.90 1.26 -2.99
N LEU A 30 5.66 0.60 -4.13
CA LEU A 30 4.70 -0.51 -4.21
C LEU A 30 5.26 -1.75 -4.92
N SER A 31 4.95 -2.92 -4.37
CA SER A 31 5.43 -4.22 -4.86
C SER A 31 4.37 -5.29 -4.67
N ARG A 32 4.08 -6.04 -5.73
CA ARG A 32 3.25 -7.25 -5.68
C ARG A 32 4.11 -8.41 -5.21
N CYS A 33 3.65 -9.16 -4.21
CA CYS A 33 4.36 -10.30 -3.65
C CYS A 33 3.47 -11.54 -3.72
N GLU A 34 3.91 -12.58 -4.42
CA GLU A 34 3.20 -13.86 -4.58
C GLU A 34 3.35 -14.78 -3.37
N ASN A 35 4.36 -14.54 -2.54
CA ASN A 35 4.72 -15.42 -1.43
C ASN A 35 5.56 -14.68 -0.37
N GLU A 36 5.89 -15.39 0.71
CA GLU A 36 6.71 -14.92 1.83
C GLU A 36 8.11 -14.45 1.40
N ALA A 37 8.76 -15.18 0.49
CA ALA A 37 10.11 -14.85 0.05
C ALA A 37 10.14 -13.53 -0.73
N GLU A 38 9.17 -13.33 -1.62
CA GLU A 38 9.01 -12.07 -2.35
C GLU A 38 8.67 -10.90 -1.43
N LEU A 39 7.79 -11.11 -0.44
CA LEU A 39 7.45 -10.08 0.55
C LEU A 39 8.69 -9.68 1.36
N THR A 40 9.48 -10.66 1.79
CA THR A 40 10.73 -10.44 2.53
C THR A 40 11.73 -9.64 1.70
N ALA A 41 11.93 -10.02 0.42
CA ALA A 41 12.86 -9.33 -0.47
C ALA A 41 12.42 -7.88 -0.77
N ALA A 42 11.11 -7.63 -0.86
CA ALA A 42 10.57 -6.32 -1.19
C ALA A 42 10.51 -5.36 0.00
N PHE A 43 10.40 -5.87 1.24
CA PHE A 43 10.12 -5.08 2.44
C PHE A 43 11.08 -3.91 2.64
N ASP A 44 12.38 -4.20 2.76
CA ASP A 44 13.40 -3.17 3.00
C ASP A 44 13.47 -2.15 1.85
N SER A 45 13.23 -2.60 0.62
CA SER A 45 13.25 -1.74 -0.56
C SER A 45 12.11 -0.71 -0.50
N VAL A 46 10.90 -1.17 -0.17
CA VAL A 46 9.72 -0.30 -0.03
C VAL A 46 9.89 0.69 1.13
N GLN A 47 10.38 0.24 2.28
CA GLN A 47 10.64 1.15 3.41
C GLN A 47 11.67 2.22 3.05
N ARG A 48 12.77 1.85 2.38
CA ARG A 48 13.79 2.82 1.94
C ARG A 48 13.23 3.83 0.94
N MET A 49 12.36 3.41 0.02
CA MET A 49 11.69 4.34 -0.90
C MET A 49 10.77 5.31 -0.15
N GLY A 50 9.98 4.80 0.80
CA GLY A 50 9.13 5.63 1.67
C GLY A 50 9.94 6.71 2.39
N GLU A 51 11.03 6.31 3.02
CA GLU A 51 11.92 7.22 3.74
C GLU A 51 12.56 8.26 2.81
N HIS A 52 13.06 7.83 1.63
CA HIS A 52 13.79 8.71 0.73
C HIS A 52 12.89 9.76 0.05
N PHE A 53 11.69 9.36 -0.36
CA PHE A 53 10.79 10.24 -1.12
C PHE A 53 9.81 11.01 -0.24
N PHE A 54 9.48 10.49 0.94
CA PHE A 54 8.40 11.01 1.77
C PHE A 54 8.77 11.20 3.24
N SER A 55 10.02 10.92 3.63
CA SER A 55 10.50 10.97 5.02
C SER A 55 9.64 10.15 5.99
N ASP A 56 9.09 9.05 5.48
CA ASP A 56 8.29 8.08 6.22
C ASP A 56 8.56 6.66 5.70
N GLY A 57 9.37 5.90 6.44
CA GLY A 57 9.66 4.49 6.19
C GLY A 57 8.57 3.49 6.59
N GLY A 58 7.35 3.96 6.89
CA GLY A 58 6.19 3.13 7.13
C GLY A 58 5.78 2.31 5.90
N ALA A 59 5.27 1.11 6.14
CA ALA A 59 4.71 0.27 5.09
C ALA A 59 3.48 -0.50 5.61
N PHE A 60 2.58 -0.85 4.68
CA PHE A 60 1.42 -1.69 4.92
C PHE A 60 1.24 -2.68 3.78
N ILE A 61 0.45 -3.73 4.04
CA ILE A 61 0.08 -4.72 3.04
C ILE A 61 -1.43 -4.76 2.87
N GLU A 62 -1.88 -5.08 1.66
CA GLU A 62 -3.28 -5.33 1.35
C GLU A 62 -3.40 -6.56 0.44
N ARG A 63 -4.60 -7.16 0.37
CA ARG A 63 -4.86 -8.21 -0.61
C ARG A 63 -4.73 -7.64 -2.01
N TYR A 64 -3.94 -8.30 -2.87
CA TYR A 64 -3.91 -7.95 -4.27
C TYR A 64 -5.19 -8.42 -4.97
N VAL A 65 -5.87 -7.50 -5.66
CA VAL A 65 -7.08 -7.78 -6.43
C VAL A 65 -6.71 -7.94 -7.91
N GLU A 66 -6.82 -9.17 -8.42
CA GLU A 66 -6.58 -9.45 -9.83
C GLU A 66 -7.67 -8.86 -10.72
N ASN A 67 -7.29 -8.43 -11.93
CA ASN A 67 -8.20 -7.85 -12.93
C ASN A 67 -9.04 -6.68 -12.40
N ALA A 68 -8.48 -5.91 -11.47
CA ALA A 68 -9.13 -4.75 -10.89
C ALA A 68 -9.26 -3.60 -11.90
N ARG A 69 -10.38 -2.87 -11.83
CA ARG A 69 -10.52 -1.56 -12.47
C ARG A 69 -10.20 -0.48 -11.44
N HIS A 70 -9.21 0.35 -11.74
CA HIS A 70 -8.97 1.55 -10.96
C HIS A 70 -10.08 2.57 -11.28
N VAL A 71 -10.80 3.04 -10.27
CA VAL A 71 -11.83 4.08 -10.40
C VAL A 71 -11.58 5.14 -9.34
N GLU A 72 -11.45 6.38 -9.77
CA GLU A 72 -11.32 7.55 -8.89
C GLU A 72 -12.61 8.37 -8.97
N VAL A 73 -13.10 8.84 -7.82
CA VAL A 73 -14.31 9.67 -7.73
C VAL A 73 -13.93 11.05 -7.22
N GLN A 74 -14.30 12.09 -7.96
CA GLN A 74 -14.02 13.46 -7.57
C GLN A 74 -15.05 13.93 -6.55
N ILE A 75 -14.58 14.46 -5.42
CA ILE A 75 -15.40 14.99 -4.34
C ILE A 75 -15.16 16.50 -4.18
N PHE A 76 -16.22 17.27 -3.92
CA PHE A 76 -16.18 18.70 -3.56
C PHE A 76 -16.86 18.92 -2.21
N GLY A 77 -16.18 19.60 -1.29
CA GLY A 77 -16.74 20.00 0.00
C GLY A 77 -16.74 21.52 0.15
N ASP A 78 -17.79 22.09 0.72
CA ASP A 78 -17.92 23.54 0.94
C ASP A 78 -17.34 24.04 2.27
N GLY A 79 -16.88 23.13 3.13
CA GLY A 79 -16.38 23.44 4.48
C GLY A 79 -17.47 23.80 5.51
N ALA A 80 -18.74 23.90 5.09
CA ALA A 80 -19.91 24.16 5.93
C ALA A 80 -20.79 22.92 6.14
N GLY A 81 -20.32 21.75 5.68
CA GLY A 81 -20.94 20.45 5.88
C GLY A 81 -21.65 19.88 4.66
N ARG A 82 -21.63 20.56 3.50
CA ARG A 82 -22.12 19.98 2.24
C ARG A 82 -20.96 19.39 1.45
N VAL A 83 -21.20 18.18 0.94
CA VAL A 83 -20.27 17.43 0.09
C VAL A 83 -21.01 16.93 -1.14
N LEU A 84 -20.37 16.97 -2.31
CA LEU A 84 -20.88 16.50 -3.60
C LEU A 84 -19.84 15.58 -4.24
N ALA A 85 -20.30 14.52 -4.91
CA ALA A 85 -19.50 13.68 -5.80
C ALA A 85 -19.89 13.97 -7.25
N LEU A 86 -18.91 14.04 -8.15
CA LEU A 86 -19.12 14.16 -9.60
C LEU A 86 -19.10 12.80 -10.30
#